data_AF-A0A1P8UAA4-F1
#
_entry.id   AF-A0A1P8UAA4-F1
#
_cell.length_a   1.000
_cell.length_b   1.000
_cell.length_c   1.000
_cell.angle_alpha   90.00
_cell.angle_beta   90.00
_cell.angle_gamma   90.00
#
_symmetry.space_group_name_H-M   'P 1'
#
loop_
_entity.id
_entity.type
_entity.pdbx_description
1 polymer ?
#
loop_
_entity_poly.entity_id
_entity_poly.type
_entity_poly.pdbx_seq_one_letter_code
_entity_poly.pdbx_strand_id
1 'polypeptide(L)'
;MVKAAAVVGFNPENIISDALFYDGNAMTSAEIQTFLDSKIGTCRNGKCLNVLTTGISSRDAVYSQSTGNLICSAIQGGSMKVSELIYRVQVACGISAKVILVTLQKEQGLTTSKEPSDWNLKAAMGASCPDTAPCDPAFAGVGPQILKGTQQLKTYKAAKFAKQPGRNYVGYSPTESCGGTYLNIQNYATAALYSYTPYQPNAAALAAGYGLGDGCSSYGNRNFYNYFTAWFGSAQYPQTDTPFVDVSSDANSTWFSVFSSDIVWMFNSGISQGWRLAPGYQEYLPTQSVTRDVMAAFLYRLAGSPSFSPPSVSPFADVSPADVFYKEIAWLTINSPSLSSDERFRPSEPVTREDMAGFLYDLAGQPPHAAAAQSPFIDVAVSSPSYRSISWLAAAGISSGWDEAAGRAFRPAAPVTRDVMAAFLRRMYNYLNPFTDVASMTSLATYSVFANDIAWLASAGITQGWEVGDRTRVYRPFESVTRDVMAAFLYRLAGSPDFSAPSISPFADVQVGQVFYKEISWLAAEGISEGWQEGATRVFRPAQPVSRDVMAAFLYRMAGSPESSPSGSPAFVDVAVDGSFYREIAWMASSGISSGWSVSETRSEYRPFQTVSRDVMAAFLHRFKQILEE
;
A
#
# COMPACT_ATOMS: atom_id res chain seq x y z
N MET A 1 -40.69 22.50 -21.49
CA MET A 1 -39.86 21.30 -21.26
C MET A 1 -38.66 21.73 -20.43
N VAL A 2 -38.53 21.25 -19.19
CA VAL A 2 -37.30 21.44 -18.42
C VAL A 2 -36.24 20.58 -19.09
N LYS A 3 -35.20 21.18 -19.67
CA LYS A 3 -34.03 20.42 -20.16
C LYS A 3 -33.50 19.64 -18.96
N ALA A 4 -33.49 18.31 -19.05
CA ALA A 4 -32.82 17.50 -18.05
C ALA A 4 -31.33 17.90 -18.00
N ALA A 5 -30.78 18.05 -16.80
CA ALA A 5 -29.38 18.40 -16.62
C ALA A 5 -28.48 17.31 -17.21
N ALA A 6 -27.37 17.71 -17.83
CA ALA A 6 -26.38 16.78 -18.36
C ALA A 6 -25.82 15.88 -17.26
N VAL A 7 -25.40 14.67 -17.62
CA VAL A 7 -24.75 13.75 -16.67
C VAL A 7 -23.36 14.28 -16.32
N VAL A 8 -23.15 14.62 -15.05
CA VAL A 8 -21.87 15.10 -14.52
C VAL A 8 -21.13 13.95 -13.84
N GLY A 9 -19.82 13.81 -14.11
CA GLY A 9 -18.96 12.83 -13.42
C GLY A 9 -19.00 11.40 -13.97
N PHE A 10 -19.74 11.13 -15.05
CA PHE A 10 -19.73 9.82 -15.69
C PHE A 10 -18.39 9.55 -16.35
N ASN A 11 -17.70 8.51 -15.91
CA ASN A 11 -16.48 8.00 -16.54
C ASN A 11 -16.79 6.64 -17.19
N PRO A 12 -16.70 6.52 -18.54
CA PRO A 12 -16.95 5.25 -19.21
C PRO A 12 -15.91 4.17 -18.87
N GLU A 13 -14.74 4.53 -18.37
CA GLU A 13 -13.70 3.56 -17.96
C GLU A 13 -13.84 3.10 -16.50
N ASN A 14 -14.61 3.85 -15.69
CA ASN A 14 -14.89 3.56 -14.28
C ASN A 14 -16.27 4.10 -13.89
N ILE A 15 -17.33 3.34 -14.18
CA ILE A 15 -18.72 3.75 -13.94
C ILE A 15 -19.04 3.71 -12.43
N ILE A 16 -18.56 2.68 -11.74
CA ILE A 16 -18.74 2.47 -10.30
C ILE A 16 -17.54 1.68 -9.76
N SER A 17 -17.12 1.99 -8.53
CA SER A 17 -16.02 1.27 -7.87
C SER A 17 -16.39 -0.18 -7.50
N ASP A 18 -15.42 -1.10 -7.54
CA ASP A 18 -15.61 -2.49 -7.08
C ASP A 18 -16.12 -2.57 -5.63
N ALA A 19 -15.66 -1.69 -4.74
CA ALA A 19 -16.06 -1.64 -3.34
C ALA A 19 -17.57 -1.44 -3.18
N LEU A 20 -18.16 -0.45 -3.86
CA LEU A 20 -19.61 -0.21 -3.83
C LEU A 20 -20.40 -1.30 -4.56
N PHE A 21 -19.86 -1.88 -5.63
CA PHE A 21 -20.59 -2.83 -6.46
C PHE A 21 -20.70 -4.22 -5.83
N TYR A 22 -19.60 -4.69 -5.23
CA TYR A 22 -19.47 -6.03 -4.64
C TYR A 22 -19.62 -6.04 -3.11
N ASP A 23 -20.17 -4.98 -2.51
CA ASP A 23 -20.48 -4.91 -1.09
C ASP A 23 -21.68 -5.82 -0.75
N GLY A 24 -21.40 -7.05 -0.35
CA GLY A 24 -22.40 -8.04 0.07
C GLY A 24 -23.14 -7.70 1.37
N ASN A 25 -22.84 -6.59 2.03
CA ASN A 25 -23.49 -6.15 3.26
C ASN A 25 -24.04 -4.71 3.15
N ALA A 26 -24.24 -4.21 1.92
CA ALA A 26 -24.52 -2.80 1.66
C ALA A 26 -25.80 -2.24 2.30
N MET A 27 -26.81 -3.09 2.50
CA MET A 27 -28.08 -2.72 3.16
C MET A 27 -28.68 -3.92 3.89
N THR A 28 -29.20 -3.71 5.09
CA THR A 28 -30.06 -4.69 5.78
C THR A 28 -31.42 -4.83 5.09
N SER A 29 -32.12 -5.94 5.36
CA SER A 29 -33.51 -6.16 4.90
C SER A 29 -34.44 -4.99 5.25
N ALA A 30 -34.31 -4.43 6.46
CA ALA A 30 -35.09 -3.29 6.92
C ALA A 30 -34.77 -1.98 6.16
N GLU A 31 -33.49 -1.71 5.86
CA GLU A 31 -33.09 -0.55 5.06
C GLU A 31 -33.57 -0.66 3.62
N ILE A 32 -33.53 -1.86 3.02
CA ILE A 32 -34.06 -2.10 1.67
C ILE A 32 -35.57 -1.84 1.65
N GLN A 33 -36.30 -2.34 2.66
CA GLN A 33 -37.74 -2.10 2.79
C GLN A 33 -38.03 -0.60 2.89
N THR A 34 -37.34 0.11 3.80
CA THR A 34 -37.49 1.55 4.00
C THR A 34 -37.20 2.34 2.72
N PHE A 35 -36.15 1.94 1.98
CA PHE A 35 -35.81 2.55 0.71
C PHE A 35 -36.94 2.36 -0.32
N LEU A 36 -37.44 1.14 -0.50
CA LEU A 36 -38.54 0.85 -1.42
C LEU A 36 -39.82 1.62 -1.05
N ASP A 37 -40.15 1.69 0.25
CA ASP A 37 -41.28 2.48 0.74
C ASP A 37 -41.11 3.97 0.42
N SER A 38 -39.90 4.51 0.56
CA SER A 38 -39.62 5.91 0.23
C SER A 38 -39.72 6.21 -1.27
N LYS A 39 -39.34 5.26 -2.14
CA LYS A 39 -39.33 5.45 -3.59
C LYS A 39 -40.70 5.20 -4.23
N ILE A 40 -41.46 4.24 -3.72
CA ILE A 40 -42.77 3.86 -4.26
C ILE A 40 -43.90 4.62 -3.56
N GLY A 41 -43.84 4.77 -2.24
CA GLY A 41 -44.97 5.24 -1.43
C GLY A 41 -46.14 4.26 -1.50
N THR A 42 -47.35 4.79 -1.72
CA THR A 42 -48.57 3.97 -1.78
C THR A 42 -48.65 3.14 -3.07
N CYS A 43 -48.68 1.81 -2.92
CA CYS A 43 -48.93 0.88 -4.00
C CYS A 43 -50.41 0.89 -4.44
N ARG A 44 -50.69 0.87 -5.74
CA ARG A 44 -52.06 1.00 -6.30
C ARG A 44 -52.71 -0.31 -6.72
N ASN A 45 -51.93 -1.36 -6.97
CA ASN A 45 -52.44 -2.65 -7.47
C ASN A 45 -51.95 -3.87 -6.68
N GLY A 46 -51.31 -3.66 -5.52
CA GLY A 46 -50.77 -4.74 -4.67
C GLY A 46 -49.54 -5.45 -5.24
N LYS A 47 -49.01 -5.03 -6.40
CA LYS A 47 -47.91 -5.69 -7.11
C LYS A 47 -46.55 -4.99 -6.95
N CYS A 48 -46.49 -3.89 -6.20
CA CYS A 48 -45.29 -3.07 -6.04
C CYS A 48 -44.26 -3.74 -5.13
N LEU A 49 -42.96 -3.51 -5.39
CA LEU A 49 -41.88 -4.20 -4.67
C LEU A 49 -41.90 -3.99 -3.15
N ASN A 50 -42.41 -2.86 -2.66
CA ASN A 50 -42.47 -2.58 -1.24
C ASN A 50 -43.58 -3.35 -0.48
N VAL A 51 -44.58 -3.89 -1.18
CA VAL A 51 -45.68 -4.67 -0.59
C VAL A 51 -45.71 -6.13 -1.05
N LEU A 52 -45.00 -6.45 -2.14
CA LEU A 52 -45.01 -7.77 -2.75
C LEU A 52 -44.25 -8.80 -1.90
N THR A 53 -44.83 -9.98 -1.80
CA THR A 53 -44.19 -11.19 -1.29
C THR A 53 -43.85 -12.10 -2.48
N THR A 54 -42.67 -12.70 -2.48
CA THR A 54 -42.20 -13.60 -3.54
C THR A 54 -41.47 -14.80 -2.94
N GLY A 55 -41.21 -15.82 -3.76
CA GLY A 55 -40.55 -17.04 -3.31
C GLY A 55 -39.39 -17.45 -4.20
N ILE A 56 -38.42 -18.11 -3.60
CA ILE A 56 -37.34 -18.83 -4.29
C ILE A 56 -37.15 -20.20 -3.65
N SER A 57 -36.70 -21.18 -4.43
CA SER A 57 -36.30 -22.50 -3.91
C SER A 57 -34.94 -22.42 -3.23
N SER A 58 -34.75 -23.22 -2.17
CA SER A 58 -33.42 -23.42 -1.58
C SER A 58 -32.45 -23.98 -2.61
N ARG A 59 -31.17 -23.65 -2.46
CA ARG A 59 -30.09 -24.13 -3.33
C ARG A 59 -28.75 -24.14 -2.62
N ASP A 60 -27.88 -25.02 -3.08
CA ASP A 60 -26.49 -25.07 -2.65
C ASP A 60 -25.66 -23.91 -3.22
N ALA A 61 -24.44 -23.77 -2.71
CA ALA A 61 -23.48 -22.80 -3.21
C ALA A 61 -23.13 -23.08 -4.68
N VAL A 62 -22.99 -22.01 -5.46
CA VAL A 62 -22.65 -22.03 -6.88
C VAL A 62 -21.23 -21.51 -7.05
N TYR A 63 -20.39 -22.31 -7.71
CA TYR A 63 -19.01 -21.98 -8.03
C TYR A 63 -18.81 -21.90 -9.54
N SER A 64 -17.87 -21.06 -9.95
CA SER A 64 -17.41 -21.00 -11.32
C SER A 64 -16.69 -22.31 -11.69
N GLN A 65 -17.15 -22.97 -12.75
CA GLN A 65 -16.48 -24.16 -13.27
C GLN A 65 -15.11 -23.85 -13.91
N SER A 66 -14.90 -22.63 -14.41
CA SER A 66 -13.66 -22.24 -15.10
C SER A 66 -12.54 -21.81 -14.14
N THR A 67 -12.89 -21.30 -12.96
CA THR A 67 -11.92 -20.69 -12.03
C THR A 67 -11.99 -21.25 -10.62
N GLY A 68 -13.02 -22.01 -10.28
CA GLY A 68 -13.29 -22.48 -8.91
C GLY A 68 -13.81 -21.40 -7.96
N ASN A 69 -13.90 -20.15 -8.39
CA ASN A 69 -14.32 -19.03 -7.52
C ASN A 69 -15.81 -19.13 -7.16
N LEU A 70 -16.14 -18.77 -5.92
CA LEU A 70 -17.54 -18.67 -5.47
C LEU A 70 -18.31 -17.60 -6.28
N ILE A 71 -19.48 -17.98 -6.79
CA ILE A 71 -20.44 -17.06 -7.40
C ILE A 71 -21.48 -16.66 -6.34
N CYS A 72 -22.18 -17.61 -5.74
CA CYS A 72 -23.00 -17.34 -4.57
C CYS A 72 -22.93 -18.49 -3.57
N SER A 73 -22.92 -18.20 -2.28
CA SER A 73 -23.09 -19.22 -1.25
C SER A 73 -24.50 -19.82 -1.28
N ALA A 74 -24.73 -20.87 -0.48
CA ALA A 74 -26.02 -21.52 -0.38
C ALA A 74 -27.09 -20.53 0.09
N ILE A 75 -28.29 -20.62 -0.48
CA ILE A 75 -29.42 -19.74 -0.14
C ILE A 75 -30.56 -20.60 0.33
N GLN A 76 -31.06 -20.29 1.54
CA GLN A 76 -32.29 -20.88 2.03
C GLN A 76 -33.49 -20.16 1.41
N GLY A 77 -34.30 -20.93 0.69
CA GLY A 77 -35.51 -20.48 0.04
C GLY A 77 -36.69 -20.29 0.99
N GLY A 78 -37.88 -20.12 0.40
CA GLY A 78 -39.12 -19.84 1.11
C GLY A 78 -39.88 -18.66 0.51
N SER A 79 -41.01 -18.32 1.11
CA SER A 79 -41.81 -17.13 0.77
C SER A 79 -41.43 -15.97 1.68
N MET A 80 -41.12 -14.81 1.11
CA MET A 80 -40.59 -13.64 1.83
C MET A 80 -40.92 -12.33 1.12
N LYS A 81 -40.80 -11.21 1.83
CA LYS A 81 -40.87 -9.88 1.20
C LYS A 81 -39.72 -9.71 0.19
N VAL A 82 -39.92 -8.89 -0.83
CA VAL A 82 -38.86 -8.57 -1.81
C VAL A 82 -37.62 -7.99 -1.13
N SER A 83 -37.80 -7.16 -0.10
CA SER A 83 -36.68 -6.60 0.70
C SER A 83 -35.80 -7.68 1.34
N GLU A 84 -36.42 -8.68 1.95
CA GLU A 84 -35.72 -9.83 2.53
C GLU A 84 -35.03 -10.69 1.47
N LEU A 85 -35.69 -10.90 0.32
CA LEU A 85 -35.07 -11.59 -0.80
C LEU A 85 -33.80 -10.87 -1.28
N ILE A 86 -33.88 -9.56 -1.53
CA ILE A 86 -32.73 -8.77 -1.99
C ILE A 86 -31.60 -8.87 -0.97
N TYR A 87 -31.90 -8.74 0.33
CA TYR A 87 -30.92 -8.90 1.41
C TYR A 87 -30.21 -10.26 1.34
N ARG A 88 -30.97 -11.37 1.26
CA ARG A 88 -30.39 -12.72 1.19
C ARG A 88 -29.52 -12.93 -0.05
N VAL A 89 -29.99 -12.46 -1.20
CA VAL A 89 -29.27 -12.60 -2.47
C VAL A 89 -28.01 -11.74 -2.48
N GLN A 90 -28.08 -10.52 -1.93
CA GLN A 90 -26.92 -9.66 -1.72
C GLN A 90 -25.83 -10.39 -0.91
N VAL A 91 -26.19 -10.93 0.24
CA VAL A 91 -25.25 -11.57 1.18
C VAL A 91 -24.65 -12.80 0.53
N ALA A 92 -25.49 -13.62 -0.10
CA ALA A 92 -25.03 -14.87 -0.69
C ALA A 92 -24.12 -14.66 -1.91
N CYS A 93 -24.43 -13.68 -2.76
CA CYS A 93 -23.69 -13.45 -4.00
C CYS A 93 -22.56 -12.42 -3.87
N GLY A 94 -22.49 -11.68 -2.77
CA GLY A 94 -21.56 -10.57 -2.60
C GLY A 94 -21.73 -9.51 -3.70
N ILE A 95 -22.98 -9.08 -3.91
CA ILE A 95 -23.38 -7.97 -4.79
C ILE A 95 -24.25 -7.03 -3.97
N SER A 96 -23.99 -5.74 -4.07
CA SER A 96 -24.70 -4.72 -3.28
C SER A 96 -26.20 -4.68 -3.56
N ALA A 97 -27.02 -4.64 -2.51
CA ALA A 97 -28.45 -4.39 -2.64
C ALA A 97 -28.74 -3.07 -3.39
N LYS A 98 -27.87 -2.06 -3.26
CA LYS A 98 -27.99 -0.78 -3.99
C LYS A 98 -27.88 -1.00 -5.50
N VAL A 99 -26.97 -1.87 -5.95
CA VAL A 99 -26.82 -2.26 -7.36
C VAL A 99 -28.04 -3.03 -7.84
N ILE A 100 -28.56 -3.96 -7.05
CA ILE A 100 -29.76 -4.74 -7.38
C ILE A 100 -30.97 -3.81 -7.57
N LEU A 101 -31.19 -2.88 -6.64
CA LEU A 101 -32.28 -1.89 -6.68
C LEU A 101 -32.19 -0.95 -7.90
N VAL A 102 -30.99 -0.49 -8.24
CA VAL A 102 -30.78 0.33 -9.45
C VAL A 102 -31.00 -0.48 -10.72
N THR A 103 -30.61 -1.75 -10.72
CA THR A 103 -30.82 -2.62 -11.88
C THR A 103 -32.31 -2.90 -12.10
N LEU A 104 -33.07 -3.24 -11.06
CA LEU A 104 -34.54 -3.39 -11.12
C LEU A 104 -35.22 -2.13 -11.68
N GLN A 105 -34.71 -0.95 -11.36
CA GLN A 105 -35.20 0.31 -11.92
C GLN A 105 -34.87 0.47 -13.38
N LYS A 106 -33.59 0.28 -13.73
CA LYS A 106 -33.09 0.48 -15.08
C LYS A 106 -33.77 -0.47 -16.07
N GLU A 107 -33.99 -1.72 -15.67
CA GLU A 107 -34.51 -2.77 -16.55
C GLU A 107 -36.05 -2.70 -16.69
N GLN A 108 -36.78 -2.46 -15.61
CA GLN A 108 -38.26 -2.54 -15.62
C GLN A 108 -38.97 -1.42 -14.86
N GLY A 109 -38.26 -0.39 -14.39
CA GLY A 109 -38.83 0.75 -13.65
C GLY A 109 -39.43 0.39 -12.29
N LEU A 110 -39.11 -0.80 -11.76
CA LEU A 110 -39.84 -1.42 -10.65
C LEU A 110 -39.63 -0.71 -9.31
N THR A 111 -38.44 -0.16 -9.08
CA THR A 111 -38.06 0.47 -7.80
C THR A 111 -38.87 1.74 -7.50
N THR A 112 -39.46 2.37 -8.52
CA THR A 112 -40.34 3.55 -8.37
C THR A 112 -41.79 3.31 -8.78
N SER A 113 -42.13 2.11 -9.27
CA SER A 113 -43.45 1.86 -9.86
C SER A 113 -44.53 1.68 -8.79
N LYS A 114 -45.62 2.46 -8.93
CA LYS A 114 -46.83 2.37 -8.08
C LYS A 114 -47.87 1.38 -8.61
N GLU A 115 -47.68 0.88 -9.83
CA GLU A 115 -48.62 0.00 -10.52
C GLU A 115 -47.90 -0.86 -11.57
N PRO A 116 -46.96 -1.74 -11.16
CA PRO A 116 -46.20 -2.55 -12.13
C PRO A 116 -47.12 -3.56 -12.83
N SER A 117 -46.86 -3.79 -14.12
CA SER A 117 -47.53 -4.81 -14.91
C SER A 117 -46.98 -6.21 -14.61
N ASP A 118 -47.73 -7.25 -14.98
CA ASP A 118 -47.26 -8.63 -14.85
C ASP A 118 -45.99 -8.89 -15.67
N TRP A 119 -45.83 -8.21 -16.80
CA TRP A 119 -44.61 -8.28 -17.59
C TRP A 119 -43.40 -7.72 -16.84
N ASN A 120 -43.54 -6.55 -16.20
CA ASN A 120 -42.44 -5.94 -15.45
C ASN A 120 -41.98 -6.89 -14.33
N LEU A 121 -42.92 -7.54 -13.62
CA LEU A 121 -42.57 -8.50 -12.57
C LEU A 121 -41.96 -9.80 -13.13
N LYS A 122 -42.44 -10.27 -14.29
CA LYS A 122 -41.93 -11.48 -14.93
C LYS A 122 -40.48 -11.34 -15.38
N ALA A 123 -40.12 -10.17 -15.91
CA ALA A 123 -38.80 -9.86 -16.47
C ALA A 123 -38.00 -8.87 -15.62
N ALA A 124 -38.17 -8.90 -14.29
CA ALA A 124 -37.73 -7.85 -13.35
C ALA A 124 -36.28 -7.35 -13.53
N MET A 125 -35.34 -8.21 -13.92
CA MET A 125 -33.97 -7.81 -14.25
C MET A 125 -33.60 -8.07 -15.72
N GLY A 126 -34.50 -8.60 -16.55
CA GLY A 126 -34.21 -8.98 -17.94
C GLY A 126 -33.32 -10.21 -18.10
N ALA A 127 -33.02 -10.93 -17.02
CA ALA A 127 -32.12 -12.09 -17.05
C ALA A 127 -32.81 -13.27 -17.76
N SER A 128 -32.23 -13.77 -18.86
CA SER A 128 -32.82 -14.83 -19.69
C SER A 128 -34.23 -14.50 -20.23
N CYS A 129 -34.47 -13.22 -20.51
CA CYS A 129 -35.72 -12.68 -21.07
C CYS A 129 -35.41 -11.85 -22.34
N PRO A 130 -35.15 -12.49 -23.49
CA PRO A 130 -34.85 -11.76 -24.73
C PRO A 130 -36.04 -10.94 -25.24
N ASP A 131 -35.80 -9.75 -25.78
CA ASP A 131 -36.87 -8.82 -26.21
C ASP A 131 -37.81 -9.39 -27.29
N THR A 132 -37.33 -10.35 -28.08
CA THR A 132 -38.07 -10.97 -29.20
C THR A 132 -38.63 -12.36 -28.89
N ALA A 133 -38.51 -12.85 -27.65
CA ALA A 133 -38.97 -14.17 -27.27
C ALA A 133 -39.46 -14.22 -25.80
N PRO A 134 -40.26 -15.23 -25.42
CA PRO A 134 -40.66 -15.38 -24.03
C PRO A 134 -39.46 -15.57 -23.10
N CYS A 135 -39.53 -15.03 -21.88
CA CYS A 135 -38.60 -15.41 -20.82
C CYS A 135 -38.58 -16.93 -20.64
N ASP A 136 -37.39 -17.46 -20.37
CA ASP A 136 -37.25 -18.83 -19.89
C ASP A 136 -38.15 -19.03 -18.65
N PRO A 137 -39.10 -19.97 -18.68
CA PRO A 137 -40.01 -20.22 -17.57
C PRO A 137 -39.31 -20.48 -16.23
N ALA A 138 -38.09 -21.04 -16.24
CA ALA A 138 -37.32 -21.32 -15.03
C ALA A 138 -36.84 -20.05 -14.31
N PHE A 139 -36.75 -18.93 -15.01
CA PHE A 139 -36.26 -17.65 -14.48
C PHE A 139 -37.34 -16.57 -14.44
N ALA A 140 -38.58 -16.88 -14.80
CA ALA A 140 -39.69 -15.92 -14.81
C ALA A 140 -40.15 -15.54 -13.37
N GLY A 141 -40.36 -14.24 -13.14
CA GLY A 141 -40.88 -13.70 -11.88
C GLY A 141 -39.82 -13.07 -10.98
N VAL A 142 -40.27 -12.23 -10.04
CA VAL A 142 -39.38 -11.36 -9.22
C VAL A 142 -38.29 -12.14 -8.50
N GLY A 143 -38.65 -13.23 -7.82
CA GLY A 143 -37.71 -14.09 -7.09
C GLY A 143 -36.59 -14.64 -7.97
N PRO A 144 -36.92 -15.47 -8.97
CA PRO A 144 -35.94 -16.02 -9.90
C PRO A 144 -35.14 -14.97 -10.67
N GLN A 145 -35.75 -13.85 -11.07
CA GLN A 145 -35.07 -12.76 -11.77
C GLN A 145 -34.01 -12.07 -10.91
N ILE A 146 -34.35 -11.70 -9.67
CA ILE A 146 -33.39 -11.06 -8.74
C ILE A 146 -32.19 -11.97 -8.53
N LEU A 147 -32.45 -13.25 -8.32
CA LEU A 147 -31.41 -14.22 -8.03
C LEU A 147 -30.54 -14.53 -9.26
N LYS A 148 -31.14 -14.81 -10.43
CA LYS A 148 -30.38 -15.09 -11.66
C LYS A 148 -29.63 -13.85 -12.17
N GLY A 149 -30.25 -12.68 -12.13
CA GLY A 149 -29.61 -11.42 -12.52
C GLY A 149 -28.40 -11.11 -11.64
N THR A 150 -28.55 -11.24 -10.31
CA THR A 150 -27.44 -11.01 -9.37
C THR A 150 -26.32 -12.04 -9.53
N GLN A 151 -26.68 -13.31 -9.70
CA GLN A 151 -25.72 -14.38 -10.04
C GLN A 151 -24.92 -14.04 -11.31
N GLN A 152 -25.59 -13.53 -12.34
CA GLN A 152 -24.95 -13.16 -13.60
C GLN A 152 -23.94 -12.01 -13.40
N LEU A 153 -24.31 -10.97 -12.65
CA LEU A 153 -23.41 -9.85 -12.32
C LEU A 153 -22.14 -10.30 -11.60
N LYS A 154 -22.25 -11.30 -10.71
CA LYS A 154 -21.11 -11.88 -10.02
C LYS A 154 -20.29 -12.82 -10.92
N THR A 155 -20.95 -13.57 -11.80
CA THR A 155 -20.31 -14.50 -12.75
C THR A 155 -19.28 -13.81 -13.63
N TYR A 156 -19.53 -12.58 -14.09
CA TYR A 156 -18.58 -11.85 -14.95
C TYR A 156 -17.19 -11.72 -14.31
N LYS A 157 -17.12 -11.43 -13.01
CA LYS A 157 -15.85 -11.40 -12.26
C LYS A 157 -15.39 -12.82 -11.89
N ALA A 158 -16.25 -13.59 -11.24
CA ALA A 158 -15.88 -14.88 -10.66
C ALA A 158 -15.37 -15.87 -11.73
N ALA A 159 -16.04 -15.96 -12.88
CA ALA A 159 -15.73 -16.88 -13.96
C ALA A 159 -14.85 -16.29 -15.07
N LYS A 160 -14.40 -15.03 -14.93
CA LYS A 160 -13.73 -14.26 -15.99
C LYS A 160 -14.52 -14.26 -17.31
N PHE A 161 -15.84 -14.17 -17.21
CA PHE A 161 -16.75 -14.27 -18.35
C PHE A 161 -16.98 -12.90 -19.01
N ALA A 162 -17.00 -12.86 -20.35
CA ALA A 162 -17.17 -11.65 -21.15
C ALA A 162 -16.08 -10.58 -20.91
N LYS A 163 -16.44 -9.30 -20.72
CA LYS A 163 -15.45 -8.22 -20.58
C LYS A 163 -14.75 -8.29 -19.24
N GLN A 164 -13.45 -7.98 -19.23
CA GLN A 164 -12.59 -7.91 -18.04
C GLN A 164 -11.86 -6.55 -18.01
N PRO A 165 -11.27 -6.14 -16.87
CA PRO A 165 -10.44 -4.94 -16.81
C PRO A 165 -9.34 -4.93 -17.89
N GLY A 166 -9.02 -3.75 -18.40
CA GLY A 166 -8.12 -3.53 -19.51
C GLY A 166 -8.82 -3.00 -20.76
N ARG A 167 -8.10 -3.02 -21.88
CA ARG A 167 -8.54 -2.39 -23.13
C ARG A 167 -9.62 -3.20 -23.83
N ASN A 168 -10.84 -2.66 -23.91
CA ASN A 168 -12.01 -3.28 -24.54
C ASN A 168 -12.66 -2.32 -25.54
N TYR A 169 -13.13 -2.83 -26.68
CA TYR A 169 -14.00 -2.05 -27.57
C TYR A 169 -15.43 -2.05 -27.02
N VAL A 170 -16.05 -0.87 -26.97
CA VAL A 170 -17.44 -0.71 -26.54
C VAL A 170 -18.18 0.19 -27.55
N GLY A 171 -19.25 -0.34 -28.14
CA GLY A 171 -20.09 0.39 -29.09
C GLY A 171 -20.99 1.43 -28.43
N TYR A 172 -21.39 2.45 -29.19
CA TYR A 172 -22.40 3.43 -28.75
C TYR A 172 -23.84 2.90 -28.89
N SER A 173 -24.07 1.95 -29.79
CA SER A 173 -25.39 1.40 -30.14
C SER A 173 -25.24 -0.01 -30.73
N PRO A 174 -26.30 -0.85 -30.72
CA PRO A 174 -26.35 -2.07 -31.52
C PRO A 174 -26.18 -1.83 -33.02
N THR A 175 -26.51 -0.63 -33.51
CA THR A 175 -26.33 -0.25 -34.91
C THR A 175 -24.86 0.01 -35.19
N GLU A 176 -24.25 -0.83 -36.03
CA GLU A 176 -22.81 -0.78 -36.33
C GLU A 176 -22.33 0.58 -36.85
N SER A 177 -23.13 1.27 -37.66
CA SER A 177 -22.80 2.60 -38.20
C SER A 177 -22.67 3.69 -37.14
N CYS A 178 -23.14 3.47 -35.91
CA CYS A 178 -22.94 4.38 -34.79
C CYS A 178 -21.53 4.32 -34.19
N GLY A 179 -20.75 3.29 -34.51
CA GLY A 179 -19.37 3.13 -34.03
C GLY A 179 -19.25 2.93 -32.52
N GLY A 180 -18.07 3.27 -32.00
CA GLY A 180 -17.66 3.05 -30.61
C GLY A 180 -16.22 3.48 -30.38
N THR A 181 -15.71 3.22 -29.17
CA THR A 181 -14.32 3.51 -28.82
C THR A 181 -13.70 2.36 -28.03
N TYR A 182 -12.37 2.32 -28.01
CA TYR A 182 -11.64 1.49 -27.06
C TYR A 182 -11.56 2.22 -25.73
N LEU A 183 -12.03 1.56 -24.68
CA LEU A 183 -11.98 2.01 -23.30
C LEU A 183 -10.97 1.16 -22.53
N ASN A 184 -10.16 1.79 -21.69
CA ASN A 184 -9.34 1.08 -20.71
C ASN A 184 -10.14 0.86 -19.42
N ILE A 185 -10.96 -0.19 -19.39
CA ILE A 185 -11.84 -0.49 -18.26
C ILE A 185 -11.01 -0.72 -16.99
N GLN A 186 -11.22 0.10 -15.96
CA GLN A 186 -10.34 0.19 -14.80
C GLN A 186 -10.63 -0.86 -13.72
N ASN A 187 -11.86 -1.41 -13.66
CA ASN A 187 -12.27 -2.33 -12.61
C ASN A 187 -13.31 -3.37 -13.07
N TYR A 188 -13.54 -4.39 -12.24
CA TYR A 188 -14.41 -5.51 -12.59
C TYR A 188 -15.90 -5.11 -12.57
N ALA A 189 -16.31 -4.18 -11.72
CA ALA A 189 -17.67 -3.68 -11.66
C ALA A 189 -18.10 -3.00 -12.97
N THR A 190 -17.24 -2.15 -13.53
CA THR A 190 -17.45 -1.50 -14.83
C THR A 190 -17.46 -2.54 -15.95
N ALA A 191 -16.57 -3.53 -15.91
CA ALA A 191 -16.56 -4.64 -16.86
C ALA A 191 -17.86 -5.48 -16.80
N ALA A 192 -18.38 -5.73 -15.60
CA ALA A 192 -19.64 -6.44 -15.38
C ALA A 192 -20.84 -5.65 -15.93
N LEU A 193 -20.88 -4.32 -15.73
CA LEU A 193 -21.92 -3.46 -16.31
C LEU A 193 -21.92 -3.47 -17.84
N TYR A 194 -20.75 -3.41 -18.48
CA TYR A 194 -20.66 -3.55 -19.95
C TYR A 194 -20.88 -4.98 -20.46
N SER A 195 -20.76 -5.99 -19.59
CA SER A 195 -21.14 -7.35 -19.97
C SER A 195 -22.64 -7.56 -19.84
N TYR A 196 -23.29 -6.89 -18.88
CA TYR A 196 -24.72 -6.90 -18.68
C TYR A 196 -25.48 -6.03 -19.70
N THR A 197 -24.94 -4.85 -20.02
CA THR A 197 -25.53 -3.90 -20.95
C THR A 197 -24.44 -3.35 -21.88
N PRO A 198 -24.27 -3.92 -23.07
CA PRO A 198 -23.02 -3.85 -23.84
C PRO A 198 -22.82 -2.58 -24.67
N TYR A 199 -23.27 -1.43 -24.18
CA TYR A 199 -23.11 -0.15 -24.88
C TYR A 199 -22.75 0.99 -23.92
N GLN A 200 -21.89 1.90 -24.40
CA GLN A 200 -21.56 3.15 -23.73
C GLN A 200 -22.46 4.29 -24.25
N PRO A 201 -22.81 5.28 -23.41
CA PRO A 201 -23.54 6.45 -23.90
C PRO A 201 -22.63 7.29 -24.80
N ASN A 202 -23.19 7.84 -25.88
CA ASN A 202 -22.52 8.86 -26.69
C ASN A 202 -22.73 10.26 -26.07
N ALA A 203 -22.12 11.29 -26.68
CA ALA A 203 -22.21 12.66 -26.18
C ALA A 203 -23.66 13.18 -26.10
N ALA A 204 -24.52 12.85 -27.08
CA ALA A 204 -25.93 13.23 -27.07
C ALA A 204 -26.68 12.58 -25.90
N ALA A 205 -26.44 11.29 -25.62
CA ALA A 205 -27.03 10.59 -24.49
C ALA A 205 -26.61 11.20 -23.14
N LEU A 206 -25.34 11.57 -22.97
CA LEU A 206 -24.84 12.21 -21.75
C LEU A 206 -25.40 13.63 -21.57
N ALA A 207 -25.50 14.41 -22.65
CA ALA A 207 -26.07 15.75 -22.62
C ALA A 207 -27.58 15.73 -22.28
N ALA A 208 -28.29 14.67 -22.66
CA ALA A 208 -29.72 14.54 -22.41
C ALA A 208 -30.09 14.21 -20.95
N GLY A 209 -29.13 13.84 -20.09
CA GLY A 209 -29.42 13.49 -18.69
C GLY A 209 -30.32 12.25 -18.58
N TYR A 210 -31.59 12.45 -18.22
CA TYR A 210 -32.63 11.41 -18.25
C TYR A 210 -33.44 11.37 -19.56
N GLY A 211 -33.29 12.37 -20.42
CA GLY A 211 -34.00 12.48 -21.69
C GLY A 211 -33.44 11.58 -22.80
N LEU A 212 -34.03 11.75 -23.99
CA LEU A 212 -33.62 11.07 -25.22
C LEU A 212 -32.51 11.86 -25.92
N GLY A 213 -31.51 11.15 -26.43
CA GLY A 213 -30.47 11.69 -27.29
C GLY A 213 -30.79 11.50 -28.78
N ASP A 214 -29.76 11.24 -29.58
CA ASP A 214 -29.87 10.96 -31.02
C ASP A 214 -30.08 9.47 -31.34
N GLY A 215 -30.11 9.12 -32.63
CA GLY A 215 -30.30 7.74 -33.11
C GLY A 215 -29.18 6.76 -32.73
N CYS A 216 -28.06 7.23 -32.20
CA CYS A 216 -26.93 6.42 -31.74
C CYS A 216 -26.80 6.39 -30.20
N SER A 217 -27.77 6.96 -29.49
CA SER A 217 -27.74 7.08 -28.04
C SER A 217 -28.17 5.79 -27.35
N SER A 218 -27.27 5.22 -26.53
CA SER A 218 -27.60 4.16 -25.58
C SER A 218 -27.71 4.71 -24.15
N TYR A 219 -28.70 4.22 -23.40
CA TYR A 219 -29.08 4.81 -22.11
C TYR A 219 -28.78 3.93 -20.91
N GLY A 220 -28.52 2.64 -21.08
CA GLY A 220 -28.49 1.68 -19.98
C GLY A 220 -27.46 2.02 -18.89
N ASN A 221 -26.18 2.08 -19.23
CA ASN A 221 -25.12 2.40 -18.26
C ASN A 221 -25.17 3.84 -17.75
N ARG A 222 -25.63 4.78 -18.59
CA ARG A 222 -25.94 6.16 -18.19
C ARG A 222 -27.02 6.21 -17.11
N ASN A 223 -28.13 5.52 -17.33
CA ASN A 223 -29.26 5.48 -16.40
C ASN A 223 -28.87 4.76 -15.11
N PHE A 224 -28.09 3.68 -15.18
CA PHE A 224 -27.51 3.05 -14.00
C PHE A 224 -26.76 4.07 -13.15
N TYR A 225 -25.81 4.79 -13.75
CA TYR A 225 -25.02 5.81 -13.06
C TYR A 225 -25.91 6.88 -12.44
N ASN A 226 -26.82 7.47 -13.23
CA ASN A 226 -27.73 8.53 -12.78
C ASN A 226 -28.60 8.10 -11.59
N TYR A 227 -29.19 6.90 -11.64
CA TYR A 227 -30.01 6.39 -10.55
C TYR A 227 -29.17 6.10 -9.31
N PHE A 228 -28.01 5.46 -9.47
CA PHE A 228 -27.10 5.18 -8.36
C PHE A 228 -26.69 6.49 -7.68
N THR A 229 -26.24 7.47 -8.44
CA THR A 229 -25.76 8.74 -7.89
C THR A 229 -26.87 9.55 -7.24
N ALA A 230 -28.06 9.56 -7.83
CA ALA A 230 -29.21 10.27 -7.28
C ALA A 230 -29.75 9.63 -5.98
N TRP A 231 -29.54 8.33 -5.77
CA TRP A 231 -30.14 7.62 -4.64
C TRP A 231 -29.17 7.35 -3.50
N PHE A 232 -27.89 7.13 -3.80
CA PHE A 232 -26.91 6.65 -2.83
C PHE A 232 -25.66 7.52 -2.75
N GLY A 233 -25.61 8.66 -3.46
CA GLY A 233 -24.43 9.52 -3.51
C GLY A 233 -23.39 9.00 -4.50
N SER A 234 -22.11 9.33 -4.29
CA SER A 234 -21.04 9.01 -5.24
C SER A 234 -21.06 7.53 -5.69
N ALA A 235 -20.94 7.29 -7.00
CA ALA A 235 -20.69 5.94 -7.56
C ALA A 235 -19.22 5.50 -7.39
N GLN A 236 -18.38 6.34 -6.82
CA GLN A 236 -17.05 6.00 -6.39
C GLN A 236 -17.07 5.89 -4.87
N TYR A 237 -16.62 4.74 -4.33
CA TYR A 237 -16.33 4.65 -2.91
C TYR A 237 -15.35 5.78 -2.59
N PRO A 238 -15.60 6.62 -1.56
CA PRO A 238 -14.55 7.50 -1.09
C PRO A 238 -13.40 6.55 -0.76
N GLN A 239 -12.27 6.68 -1.47
CA GLN A 239 -11.03 6.03 -1.06
C GLN A 239 -10.95 6.25 0.46
N THR A 240 -11.09 5.18 1.24
CA THR A 240 -10.82 5.28 2.67
C THR A 240 -9.40 5.80 2.77
N ASP A 241 -9.15 6.69 3.73
CA ASP A 241 -7.80 7.15 4.06
C ASP A 241 -6.83 6.00 4.36
N THR A 242 -7.33 4.75 4.42
CA THR A 242 -6.60 3.54 4.75
C THR A 242 -6.75 2.44 3.69
N PRO A 243 -5.70 1.60 3.52
CA PRO A 243 -5.69 0.44 2.63
C PRO A 243 -6.35 -0.80 3.27
N PHE A 244 -6.89 -0.69 4.48
CA PHE A 244 -7.39 -1.80 5.28
C PHE A 244 -8.91 -1.69 5.50
N VAL A 245 -9.61 -2.82 5.44
CA VAL A 245 -11.08 -2.86 5.56
C VAL A 245 -11.59 -2.68 7.00
N ASP A 246 -10.70 -2.84 7.97
CA ASP A 246 -10.96 -2.82 9.41
C ASP A 246 -10.25 -1.66 10.14
N VAL A 247 -9.89 -0.59 9.41
CA VAL A 247 -9.27 0.62 9.96
C VAL A 247 -9.92 1.88 9.40
N SER A 248 -10.39 2.75 10.29
CA SER A 248 -11.02 4.04 9.95
C SER A 248 -10.48 5.19 10.78
N SER A 249 -10.39 6.37 10.17
CA SER A 249 -10.11 7.66 10.81
C SER A 249 -11.38 8.35 11.34
N ASP A 250 -12.57 7.89 10.96
CA ASP A 250 -13.86 8.43 11.41
C ASP A 250 -14.17 7.95 12.84
N ALA A 251 -14.25 8.90 13.78
CA ALA A 251 -14.56 8.65 15.19
C ALA A 251 -15.92 7.97 15.43
N ASN A 252 -16.84 8.00 14.46
CA ASN A 252 -18.14 7.33 14.56
C ASN A 252 -18.14 5.92 13.93
N SER A 253 -17.02 5.47 13.36
CA SER A 253 -16.90 4.15 12.75
C SER A 253 -16.71 3.06 13.80
N THR A 254 -17.27 1.87 13.57
CA THR A 254 -16.95 0.66 14.36
C THR A 254 -15.50 0.21 14.19
N TRP A 255 -14.84 0.65 13.11
CA TRP A 255 -13.44 0.39 12.81
C TRP A 255 -12.53 1.57 13.17
N PHE A 256 -13.03 2.50 13.99
CA PHE A 256 -12.26 3.66 14.40
C PHE A 256 -10.99 3.24 15.14
N SER A 257 -9.85 3.73 14.66
CA SER A 257 -8.60 3.74 15.42
C SER A 257 -8.04 5.14 15.45
N VAL A 258 -7.73 5.62 16.65
CA VAL A 258 -7.00 6.89 16.86
C VAL A 258 -5.60 6.84 16.21
N PHE A 259 -5.07 5.64 15.96
CA PHE A 259 -3.78 5.41 15.30
C PHE A 259 -3.93 5.03 13.81
N SER A 260 -5.10 5.29 13.21
CA SER A 260 -5.35 5.00 11.78
C SER A 260 -4.28 5.59 10.85
N SER A 261 -3.82 6.82 11.11
CA SER A 261 -2.74 7.45 10.33
C SER A 261 -1.39 6.73 10.49
N ASP A 262 -1.05 6.25 11.68
CA ASP A 262 0.16 5.49 11.95
C ASP A 262 0.13 4.12 11.25
N ILE A 263 -1.04 3.47 11.25
CA ILE A 263 -1.28 2.20 10.56
C ILE A 263 -1.10 2.35 9.04
N VAL A 264 -1.66 3.43 8.47
CA VAL A 264 -1.51 3.74 7.04
C VAL A 264 -0.06 4.06 6.69
N TRP A 265 0.65 4.76 7.58
CA TRP A 265 2.08 4.97 7.42
C TRP A 265 2.86 3.65 7.38
N MET A 266 2.58 2.70 8.27
CA MET A 266 3.24 1.39 8.26
C MET A 266 3.01 0.64 6.94
N PHE A 267 1.81 0.74 6.37
CA PHE A 267 1.51 0.15 5.06
C PHE A 267 2.32 0.79 3.94
N ASN A 268 2.26 2.12 3.83
CA ASN A 268 2.96 2.86 2.78
C ASN A 268 4.49 2.72 2.89
N SER A 269 5.01 2.54 4.10
CA SER A 269 6.44 2.33 4.37
C SER A 269 6.87 0.87 4.24
N GLY A 270 5.94 -0.05 3.89
CA GLY A 270 6.22 -1.48 3.71
C GLY A 270 6.51 -2.26 5.00
N ILE A 271 6.31 -1.66 6.17
CA ILE A 271 6.59 -2.29 7.47
C ILE A 271 5.54 -3.37 7.79
N SER A 272 4.28 -3.10 7.45
CA SER A 272 3.17 -4.05 7.58
C SER A 272 2.21 -3.93 6.41
N GLN A 273 1.97 -5.03 5.69
CA GLN A 273 0.98 -5.08 4.61
C GLN A 273 -0.37 -5.66 5.08
N GLY A 274 -0.55 -5.86 6.39
CA GLY A 274 -1.72 -6.55 6.94
C GLY A 274 -1.85 -7.99 6.43
N TRP A 275 -3.06 -8.53 6.55
CA TRP A 275 -3.44 -9.84 6.04
C TRP A 275 -4.29 -9.69 4.80
N ARG A 276 -3.83 -10.27 3.70
CA ARG A 276 -4.57 -10.25 2.45
C ARG A 276 -5.65 -11.30 2.46
N LEU A 277 -6.91 -10.87 2.50
CA LEU A 277 -8.07 -11.74 2.39
C LEU A 277 -8.39 -12.06 0.92
N ALA A 278 -8.28 -11.04 0.06
CA ALA A 278 -8.51 -11.13 -1.39
C ALA A 278 -7.77 -9.99 -2.13
N PRO A 279 -7.69 -10.00 -3.47
CA PRO A 279 -7.12 -8.87 -4.21
C PRO A 279 -7.88 -7.57 -3.92
N GLY A 280 -7.20 -6.59 -3.32
CA GLY A 280 -7.79 -5.31 -2.91
C GLY A 280 -8.51 -5.32 -1.54
N TYR A 281 -8.46 -6.43 -0.79
CA TYR A 281 -9.08 -6.56 0.53
C TYR A 281 -8.01 -7.05 1.52
N GLN A 282 -7.65 -6.18 2.46
CA GLN A 282 -6.63 -6.43 3.47
C GLN A 282 -7.17 -6.04 4.83
N GLU A 283 -6.89 -6.83 5.86
CA GLU A 283 -7.18 -6.51 7.26
C GLU A 283 -5.88 -6.17 7.99
N TYR A 284 -5.94 -5.26 8.95
CA TYR A 284 -4.82 -4.91 9.81
C TYR A 284 -4.91 -5.50 11.21
N LEU A 285 -6.10 -5.86 11.71
CA LEU A 285 -6.38 -6.37 13.04
C LEU A 285 -5.83 -5.46 14.17
N PRO A 286 -6.27 -4.19 14.27
CA PRO A 286 -5.65 -3.17 15.11
C PRO A 286 -5.56 -3.56 16.60
N THR A 287 -6.57 -4.26 17.13
CA THR A 287 -6.66 -4.63 18.56
C THR A 287 -5.95 -5.94 18.92
N GLN A 288 -5.41 -6.67 17.94
CA GLN A 288 -4.68 -7.91 18.20
C GLN A 288 -3.30 -7.59 18.79
N SER A 289 -2.85 -8.38 19.78
CA SER A 289 -1.49 -8.26 20.33
C SER A 289 -0.43 -8.62 19.28
N VAL A 290 0.67 -7.89 19.27
CA VAL A 290 1.86 -8.19 18.46
C VAL A 290 2.63 -9.33 19.12
N THR A 291 2.93 -10.40 18.38
CA THR A 291 3.81 -11.49 18.81
C THR A 291 5.28 -11.16 18.55
N ARG A 292 6.19 -11.83 19.26
CA ARG A 292 7.64 -11.55 19.20
C ARG A 292 8.24 -11.73 17.80
N ASP A 293 7.77 -12.73 17.05
CA ASP A 293 8.16 -12.96 15.65
C ASP A 293 7.70 -11.84 14.71
N VAL A 294 6.47 -11.35 14.88
CA VAL A 294 5.93 -10.21 14.14
C VAL A 294 6.68 -8.93 14.47
N MET A 295 7.07 -8.74 15.74
CA MET A 295 7.92 -7.62 16.14
C MET A 295 9.28 -7.67 15.45
N ALA A 296 9.92 -8.83 15.37
CA ALA A 296 11.16 -8.99 14.61
C ALA A 296 10.99 -8.59 13.14
N ALA A 297 9.89 -9.03 12.51
CA ALA A 297 9.57 -8.64 11.15
C ALA A 297 9.35 -7.12 10.98
N PHE A 298 8.68 -6.47 11.95
CA PHE A 298 8.49 -5.01 11.92
C PHE A 298 9.80 -4.25 12.08
N LEU A 299 10.65 -4.62 13.03
CA LEU A 299 11.93 -3.94 13.27
C LEU A 299 12.89 -4.15 12.10
N TYR A 300 12.96 -5.36 11.55
CA TYR A 300 13.76 -5.66 10.38
C TYR A 300 13.35 -4.78 9.17
N ARG A 301 12.05 -4.62 8.93
CA ARG A 301 11.54 -3.76 7.84
C ARG A 301 11.70 -2.28 8.13
N LEU A 302 11.52 -1.86 9.40
CA LEU A 302 11.79 -0.48 9.83
C LEU A 302 13.26 -0.12 9.63
N ALA A 303 14.17 -1.07 9.85
CA ALA A 303 15.60 -0.96 9.55
C ALA A 303 15.93 -1.04 8.05
N GLY A 304 14.93 -1.00 7.16
CA GLY A 304 15.13 -1.02 5.71
C GLY A 304 15.30 -2.41 5.09
N SER A 305 14.94 -3.47 5.82
CA SER A 305 15.07 -4.87 5.38
C SER A 305 16.50 -5.26 4.97
N PRO A 306 17.49 -5.14 5.89
CA PRO A 306 18.90 -5.28 5.54
C PRO A 306 19.23 -6.64 4.93
N SER A 307 20.14 -6.67 3.94
CA SER A 307 20.72 -7.95 3.50
C SER A 307 21.30 -8.67 4.72
N PHE A 308 20.92 -9.93 4.86
CA PHE A 308 21.28 -10.75 6.01
C PHE A 308 21.13 -12.21 5.63
N SER A 309 22.18 -13.00 5.86
CA SER A 309 22.13 -14.45 5.70
C SER A 309 22.02 -15.09 7.09
N PRO A 310 20.85 -15.63 7.46
CA PRO A 310 20.70 -16.26 8.77
C PRO A 310 21.53 -17.55 8.83
N PRO A 311 22.00 -17.95 10.03
CA PRO A 311 22.76 -19.18 10.18
C PRO A 311 21.91 -20.39 9.75
N SER A 312 22.55 -21.44 9.23
CA SER A 312 21.85 -22.66 8.81
C SER A 312 21.29 -23.48 9.98
N VAL A 313 21.82 -23.24 11.19
CA VAL A 313 21.34 -23.80 12.44
C VAL A 313 20.81 -22.66 13.29
N SER A 314 19.58 -22.80 13.78
CA SER A 314 18.97 -21.81 14.65
C SER A 314 19.74 -21.67 15.96
N PRO A 315 20.03 -20.44 16.43
CA PRO A 315 20.58 -20.21 17.76
C PRO A 315 19.53 -20.42 18.86
N PHE A 316 18.27 -20.68 18.51
CA PHE A 316 17.16 -20.86 19.43
C PHE A 316 16.60 -22.27 19.36
N ALA A 317 16.32 -22.85 20.53
CA ALA A 317 15.72 -24.18 20.62
C ALA A 317 14.26 -24.24 20.12
N ASP A 318 13.57 -23.09 20.05
CA ASP A 318 12.15 -22.95 19.74
C ASP A 318 11.87 -22.18 18.43
N VAL A 319 12.90 -21.99 17.60
CA VAL A 319 12.76 -21.39 16.26
C VAL A 319 13.43 -22.31 15.25
N SER A 320 12.71 -22.62 14.17
CA SER A 320 13.19 -23.45 13.06
C SER A 320 13.69 -22.58 11.90
N PRO A 321 14.76 -22.99 11.18
CA PRO A 321 15.16 -22.32 9.93
C PRO A 321 14.08 -22.27 8.84
N ALA A 322 13.01 -23.06 8.97
CA ALA A 322 11.86 -23.06 8.07
C ALA A 322 10.74 -22.08 8.47
N ASP A 323 10.85 -21.42 9.64
CA ASP A 323 9.83 -20.49 10.11
C ASP A 323 9.80 -19.22 9.25
N VAL A 324 8.60 -18.68 9.04
CA VAL A 324 8.36 -17.55 8.12
C VAL A 324 9.22 -16.33 8.43
N PHE A 325 9.48 -16.06 9.72
CA PHE A 325 10.28 -14.93 10.19
C PHE A 325 11.66 -15.34 10.73
N TYR A 326 12.17 -16.54 10.40
CA TYR A 326 13.46 -17.01 10.91
C TYR A 326 14.60 -16.02 10.64
N LYS A 327 14.63 -15.47 9.41
CA LYS A 327 15.63 -14.48 8.99
C LYS A 327 15.59 -13.25 9.90
N GLU A 328 14.40 -12.69 10.10
CA GLU A 328 14.19 -11.48 10.88
C GLU A 328 14.47 -11.70 12.37
N ILE A 329 14.12 -12.87 12.90
CA ILE A 329 14.43 -13.28 14.28
C ILE A 329 15.94 -13.39 14.49
N ALA A 330 16.65 -14.09 13.60
CA ALA A 330 18.09 -14.25 13.68
C ALA A 330 18.82 -12.91 13.53
N TRP A 331 18.35 -12.03 12.65
CA TRP A 331 18.88 -10.68 12.49
C TRP A 331 18.70 -9.85 13.77
N LEU A 332 17.50 -9.86 14.35
CA LEU A 332 17.19 -9.08 15.55
C LEU A 332 18.08 -9.49 16.73
N THR A 333 18.39 -10.77 16.86
CA THR A 333 19.18 -11.31 17.97
C THR A 333 20.61 -10.75 17.99
N ILE A 334 21.23 -10.60 16.83
CA ILE A 334 22.57 -10.02 16.69
C ILE A 334 22.54 -8.53 17.05
N ASN A 335 21.45 -7.84 16.68
CA ASN A 335 21.30 -6.40 16.84
C ASN A 335 20.65 -5.98 18.17
N SER A 336 20.14 -6.94 18.95
CA SER A 336 19.44 -6.72 20.21
C SER A 336 19.76 -7.87 21.19
N PRO A 337 21.03 -8.01 21.62
CA PRO A 337 21.48 -9.14 22.43
C PRO A 337 20.87 -9.17 23.85
N SER A 338 20.14 -8.13 24.25
CA SER A 338 19.45 -8.06 25.54
C SER A 338 18.26 -9.04 25.67
N LEU A 339 17.87 -9.71 24.58
CA LEU A 339 16.59 -10.40 24.44
C LEU A 339 16.59 -11.91 24.70
N SER A 340 17.75 -12.56 24.86
CA SER A 340 17.82 -14.01 25.05
C SER A 340 18.83 -14.42 26.11
N SER A 341 18.36 -14.59 27.34
CA SER A 341 19.18 -15.13 28.44
C SER A 341 19.05 -16.65 28.60
N ASP A 342 18.15 -17.32 27.87
CA ASP A 342 17.78 -18.74 28.09
C ASP A 342 17.67 -19.60 26.81
N GLU A 343 18.36 -19.21 25.72
CA GLU A 343 18.41 -19.95 24.44
C GLU A 343 17.04 -20.19 23.76
N ARG A 344 16.01 -19.44 24.17
CA ARG A 344 14.66 -19.46 23.57
C ARG A 344 14.24 -18.06 23.12
N PHE A 345 13.57 -17.98 21.97
CA PHE A 345 13.07 -16.71 21.42
C PHE A 345 11.60 -16.46 21.78
N ARG A 346 10.81 -17.52 21.92
CA ARG A 346 9.36 -17.52 22.21
C ARG A 346 8.53 -16.79 21.14
N PRO A 347 8.59 -17.22 19.86
CA PRO A 347 8.08 -16.46 18.71
C PRO A 347 6.59 -16.08 18.84
N SER A 348 5.76 -16.97 19.38
CA SER A 348 4.31 -16.77 19.48
C SER A 348 3.84 -16.02 20.72
N GLU A 349 4.74 -15.69 21.66
CA GLU A 349 4.36 -14.93 22.86
C GLU A 349 4.05 -13.46 22.51
N PRO A 350 3.04 -12.85 23.13
CA PRO A 350 2.78 -11.42 22.99
C PRO A 350 3.97 -10.57 23.49
N VAL A 351 4.31 -9.53 22.74
CA VAL A 351 5.29 -8.52 23.16
C VAL A 351 4.68 -7.67 24.27
N THR A 352 5.33 -7.66 25.43
CA THR A 352 4.98 -6.73 26.52
C THR A 352 5.51 -5.32 26.24
N ARG A 353 5.03 -4.32 26.98
CA ARG A 353 5.51 -2.95 26.83
C ARG A 353 6.96 -2.79 27.27
N GLU A 354 7.43 -3.56 28.23
CA GLU A 354 8.86 -3.54 28.59
C GLU A 354 9.74 -4.25 27.55
N ASP A 355 9.27 -5.34 26.95
CA ASP A 355 9.94 -5.96 25.79
C ASP A 355 10.08 -4.94 24.65
N MET A 356 8.97 -4.28 24.28
CA MET A 356 8.92 -3.23 23.26
C MET A 356 9.90 -2.08 23.56
N ALA A 357 10.03 -1.67 24.82
CA ALA A 357 11.01 -0.66 25.21
C ALA A 357 12.46 -1.14 24.97
N GLY A 358 12.78 -2.38 25.33
CA GLY A 358 14.09 -2.99 25.06
C GLY A 358 14.40 -3.04 23.56
N PHE A 359 13.47 -3.59 22.77
CA PHE A 359 13.59 -3.69 21.31
C PHE A 359 13.90 -2.33 20.65
N LEU A 360 13.15 -1.28 21.00
CA LEU A 360 13.34 0.04 20.40
C LEU A 360 14.63 0.73 20.88
N TYR A 361 15.04 0.50 22.13
CA TYR A 361 16.30 1.04 22.66
C TYR A 361 17.52 0.40 21.99
N ASP A 362 17.48 -0.91 21.78
CA ASP A 362 18.53 -1.63 21.07
C ASP A 362 18.59 -1.22 19.59
N LEU A 363 17.44 -1.10 18.92
CA LEU A 363 17.37 -0.59 17.55
C LEU A 363 17.96 0.83 17.41
N ALA A 364 17.85 1.65 18.46
CA ALA A 364 18.46 2.98 18.50
C ALA A 364 19.99 2.97 18.70
N GLY A 365 20.61 1.79 18.87
CA GLY A 365 22.02 1.64 19.18
C GLY A 365 22.35 1.92 20.65
N GLN A 366 21.39 1.69 21.55
CA GLN A 366 21.53 1.92 23.00
C GLN A 366 22.12 3.30 23.34
N PRO A 367 21.50 4.40 22.86
CA PRO A 367 22.07 5.72 23.01
C PRO A 367 22.35 6.03 24.49
N PRO A 368 23.46 6.74 24.79
CA PRO A 368 23.79 7.13 26.16
C PRO A 368 22.63 7.89 26.80
N HIS A 369 22.05 7.29 27.84
CA HIS A 369 20.94 7.87 28.58
C HIS A 369 21.25 7.86 30.07
N ALA A 370 21.29 9.06 30.66
CA ALA A 370 21.35 9.22 32.10
C ALA A 370 19.92 9.11 32.66
N ALA A 371 19.56 7.91 33.12
CA ALA A 371 18.24 7.68 33.70
C ALA A 371 18.07 8.56 34.95
N ALA A 372 16.92 9.23 35.06
CA ALA A 372 16.64 10.15 36.15
C ALA A 372 16.63 9.43 37.51
N ALA A 373 16.92 10.17 38.60
CA ALA A 373 16.88 9.63 39.96
C ALA A 373 15.46 9.20 40.41
N GLN A 374 14.43 9.69 39.73
CA GLN A 374 13.05 9.29 39.90
C GLN A 374 12.48 8.85 38.56
N SER A 375 11.68 7.79 38.58
CA SER A 375 11.03 7.29 37.38
C SER A 375 9.99 8.29 36.87
N PRO A 376 9.90 8.53 35.55
CA PRO A 376 8.81 9.30 34.96
C PRO A 376 7.47 8.55 34.99
N PHE A 377 7.48 7.26 35.35
CA PHE A 377 6.29 6.42 35.46
C PHE A 377 6.14 5.82 36.87
N ILE A 378 4.93 5.90 37.40
CA ILE A 378 4.59 5.51 38.78
C ILE A 378 4.74 4.00 39.04
N ASP A 379 4.69 3.19 37.99
CA ASP A 379 4.70 1.73 38.01
C ASP A 379 5.99 1.11 37.45
N VAL A 380 7.04 1.92 37.33
CA VAL A 380 8.37 1.46 36.89
C VAL A 380 9.39 1.83 37.95
N ALA A 381 9.85 0.84 38.71
CA ALA A 381 10.90 1.03 39.70
C ALA A 381 12.25 1.33 39.04
N VAL A 382 13.03 2.24 39.62
CA VAL A 382 14.38 2.59 39.13
C VAL A 382 15.37 1.41 39.18
N SER A 383 15.06 0.39 39.99
CA SER A 383 15.82 -0.87 40.08
C SER A 383 15.40 -1.91 39.03
N SER A 384 14.36 -1.65 38.22
CA SER A 384 13.93 -2.57 37.17
C SER A 384 15.01 -2.68 36.08
N PRO A 385 15.31 -3.89 35.57
CA PRO A 385 16.21 -4.06 34.42
C PRO A 385 15.79 -3.23 33.20
N SER A 386 14.48 -3.09 32.98
CA SER A 386 13.88 -2.33 31.88
C SER A 386 13.85 -0.81 32.13
N TYR A 387 14.27 -0.34 33.31
CA TYR A 387 14.15 1.08 33.67
C TYR A 387 14.89 1.99 32.69
N ARG A 388 16.09 1.60 32.27
CA ARG A 388 16.92 2.40 31.35
C ARG A 388 16.23 2.59 29.99
N SER A 389 15.75 1.51 29.39
CA SER A 389 15.08 1.58 28.08
C SER A 389 13.76 2.34 28.18
N ILE A 390 12.96 2.09 29.22
CA ILE A 390 11.67 2.77 29.43
C ILE A 390 11.87 4.28 29.68
N SER A 391 12.83 4.67 30.52
CA SER A 391 13.14 6.09 30.78
C SER A 391 13.68 6.80 29.54
N TRP A 392 14.48 6.12 28.72
CA TRP A 392 14.92 6.64 27.43
C TRP A 392 13.74 6.84 26.47
N LEU A 393 12.81 5.88 26.34
CA LEU A 393 11.61 6.03 25.49
C LEU A 393 10.81 7.28 25.86
N ALA A 394 10.70 7.58 27.15
CA ALA A 394 10.01 8.77 27.64
C ALA A 394 10.75 10.06 27.25
N ALA A 395 12.07 10.10 27.48
CA ALA A 395 12.91 11.25 27.14
C ALA A 395 12.98 11.50 25.63
N ALA A 396 12.94 10.45 24.82
CA ALA A 396 12.92 10.50 23.36
C ALA A 396 11.53 10.89 22.78
N GLY A 397 10.49 11.00 23.61
CA GLY A 397 9.13 11.30 23.15
C GLY A 397 8.44 10.13 22.44
N ILE A 398 9.00 8.92 22.52
CA ILE A 398 8.45 7.70 21.91
C ILE A 398 7.28 7.15 22.75
N SER A 399 7.38 7.26 24.08
CA SER A 399 6.31 6.89 25.01
C SER A 399 5.92 8.06 25.90
N SER A 400 4.62 8.37 25.95
CA SER A 400 4.07 9.33 26.92
C SER A 400 3.54 8.67 28.20
N GLY A 401 3.29 7.36 28.19
CA GLY A 401 2.54 6.67 29.24
C GLY A 401 1.04 7.00 29.24
N TRP A 402 0.34 6.50 30.25
CA TRP A 402 -1.08 6.71 30.51
C TRP A 402 -1.25 7.63 31.71
N ASP A 403 -2.10 8.65 31.60
CA ASP A 403 -2.47 9.45 32.76
C ASP A 403 -3.36 8.62 33.70
N GLU A 404 -2.91 8.46 34.95
CA GLU A 404 -3.67 7.87 36.04
C GLU A 404 -3.74 8.85 37.22
N ALA A 405 -4.65 8.61 38.17
CA ALA A 405 -4.89 9.54 39.28
C ALA A 405 -3.64 9.83 40.12
N ALA A 406 -2.70 8.88 40.21
CA ALA A 406 -1.46 8.99 40.98
C ALA A 406 -0.26 9.51 40.15
N GLY A 407 -0.43 9.72 38.85
CA GLY A 407 0.65 10.09 37.92
C GLY A 407 0.60 9.24 36.65
N ARG A 408 1.66 9.30 35.84
CA ARG A 408 1.70 8.55 34.58
C ARG A 408 2.14 7.11 34.79
N ALA A 409 1.40 6.15 34.24
CA ALA A 409 1.75 4.73 34.24
C ALA A 409 2.32 4.27 32.88
N PHE A 410 3.32 3.39 32.90
CA PHE A 410 3.87 2.76 31.70
C PHE A 410 3.20 1.43 31.37
N ARG A 411 2.78 0.66 32.38
CA ARG A 411 2.22 -0.70 32.32
C ARG A 411 3.17 -1.72 31.68
N PRO A 412 4.34 -1.99 32.29
CA PRO A 412 5.44 -2.75 31.66
C PRO A 412 5.02 -4.16 31.19
N ALA A 413 4.26 -4.90 31.99
CA ALA A 413 3.83 -6.26 31.67
C ALA A 413 2.64 -6.35 30.70
N ALA A 414 2.00 -5.23 30.32
CA ALA A 414 0.84 -5.26 29.44
C ALA A 414 1.27 -5.59 28.00
N PRO A 415 0.52 -6.44 27.26
CA PRO A 415 0.81 -6.70 25.85
C PRO A 415 0.55 -5.45 24.99
N VAL A 416 1.30 -5.33 23.88
CA VAL A 416 1.15 -4.24 22.92
C VAL A 416 0.26 -4.69 21.76
N THR A 417 -0.86 -4.00 21.53
CA THR A 417 -1.71 -4.19 20.35
C THR A 417 -1.08 -3.60 19.11
N ARG A 418 -1.48 -4.08 17.93
CA ARG A 418 -0.89 -3.69 16.64
C ARG A 418 -1.03 -2.20 16.33
N ASP A 419 -2.18 -1.61 16.62
CA ASP A 419 -2.41 -0.17 16.46
C ASP A 419 -1.51 0.68 17.36
N VAL A 420 -1.35 0.29 18.62
CA VAL A 420 -0.43 0.93 19.57
C VAL A 420 1.02 0.75 19.11
N MET A 421 1.39 -0.43 18.60
CA MET A 421 2.71 -0.66 18.02
C MET A 421 2.97 0.23 16.82
N ALA A 422 1.97 0.48 15.96
CA ALA A 422 2.10 1.41 14.84
C ALA A 422 2.51 2.82 15.29
N ALA A 423 1.88 3.33 16.36
CA ALA A 423 2.23 4.62 16.94
C ALA A 423 3.66 4.64 17.51
N PHE A 424 4.09 3.56 18.18
CA PHE A 424 5.46 3.43 18.68
C PHE A 424 6.48 3.43 17.55
N LEU A 425 6.26 2.61 16.51
CA LEU A 425 7.15 2.52 15.36
C LEU A 425 7.19 3.84 14.57
N ARG A 426 6.07 4.57 14.46
CA ARG A 426 6.05 5.89 13.82
C ARG A 426 6.88 6.92 14.59
N ARG A 427 6.75 6.96 15.92
CA ARG A 427 7.56 7.87 16.75
C ARG A 427 9.03 7.47 16.73
N MET A 428 9.33 6.18 16.74
CA MET A 428 10.69 5.67 16.58
C MET A 428 11.27 6.10 15.23
N TYR A 429 10.51 5.94 14.14
CA TYR A 429 10.91 6.40 12.82
C TYR A 429 11.23 7.90 12.80
N ASN A 430 10.37 8.74 13.40
CA ASN A 430 10.61 10.18 13.48
C ASN A 430 11.82 10.53 14.35
N TYR A 431 12.09 9.74 15.40
CA TYR A 431 13.30 9.88 16.20
C TYR A 431 14.56 9.57 15.36
N LEU A 432 14.50 8.53 14.53
CA LEU A 432 15.59 8.15 13.63
C LEU A 432 15.73 9.12 12.44
N ASN A 433 14.65 9.76 11.99
CA ASN A 433 14.64 10.70 10.85
C ASN A 433 14.43 12.17 11.30
N PRO A 434 15.49 12.96 11.52
CA PRO A 434 15.38 14.33 12.00
C PRO A 434 15.05 15.35 10.89
N PHE A 435 14.78 14.94 9.65
CA PHE A 435 14.64 15.85 8.51
C PHE A 435 13.17 16.19 8.19
N THR A 436 12.85 17.48 8.11
CA THR A 436 11.47 17.94 7.89
C THR A 436 11.00 17.88 6.44
N ASP A 437 11.92 17.75 5.48
CA ASP A 437 11.67 17.68 4.05
C ASP A 437 11.76 16.25 3.49
N VAL A 438 11.67 15.24 4.37
CA VAL A 438 11.67 13.82 4.00
C VAL A 438 10.45 13.14 4.58
N ALA A 439 9.52 12.75 3.70
CA ALA A 439 8.34 11.98 4.06
C ALA A 439 8.39 10.59 3.45
N SER A 440 7.76 9.62 4.12
CA SER A 440 7.50 8.28 3.58
C SER A 440 6.06 8.09 3.09
N MET A 441 5.22 9.12 3.20
CA MET A 441 3.84 9.09 2.69
C MET A 441 3.80 9.59 1.25
N THR A 442 3.34 8.77 0.32
CA THR A 442 3.27 9.05 -1.13
C THR A 442 2.45 10.28 -1.50
N SER A 443 1.55 10.71 -0.62
CA SER A 443 0.70 11.89 -0.79
C SER A 443 1.39 13.23 -0.48
N LEU A 444 2.59 13.21 0.13
CA LEU A 444 3.30 14.43 0.53
C LEU A 444 4.30 14.87 -0.55
N ALA A 445 4.44 16.18 -0.75
CA ALA A 445 5.40 16.76 -1.70
C ALA A 445 6.87 16.42 -1.36
N THR A 446 7.13 16.06 -0.10
CA THR A 446 8.43 15.64 0.44
C THR A 446 8.65 14.13 0.38
N TYR A 447 7.77 13.38 -0.29
CA TYR A 447 7.83 11.92 -0.38
C TYR A 447 9.09 11.42 -1.06
N SER A 448 9.91 10.63 -0.35
CA SER A 448 10.93 9.78 -0.97
C SER A 448 10.63 8.33 -0.67
N VAL A 449 10.75 7.47 -1.70
CA VAL A 449 10.71 6.01 -1.53
C VAL A 449 11.87 5.51 -0.66
N PHE A 450 12.96 6.29 -0.53
CA PHE A 450 14.14 5.99 0.27
C PHE A 450 14.15 6.70 1.63
N ALA A 451 12.98 7.11 2.13
CA ALA A 451 12.88 7.84 3.40
C ALA A 451 13.45 7.03 4.60
N ASN A 452 13.33 5.70 4.58
CA ASN A 452 13.94 4.82 5.59
C ASN A 452 15.47 4.81 5.50
N ASP A 453 16.04 4.78 4.29
CA ASP A 453 17.50 4.83 4.10
C ASP A 453 18.08 6.17 4.58
N ILE A 454 17.33 7.26 4.37
CA ILE A 454 17.71 8.59 4.86
C ILE A 454 17.65 8.65 6.39
N ALA A 455 16.62 8.06 7.01
CA ALA A 455 16.52 7.93 8.45
C ALA A 455 17.73 7.17 9.03
N TRP A 456 18.09 6.06 8.39
CA TRP A 456 19.26 5.27 8.76
C TRP A 456 20.56 6.08 8.66
N LEU A 457 20.76 6.84 7.58
CA LEU A 457 21.96 7.68 7.46
C LEU A 457 22.07 8.69 8.62
N ALA A 458 20.94 9.23 9.07
CA ALA A 458 20.91 10.19 10.17
C ALA A 458 21.21 9.52 11.50
N SER A 459 20.58 8.37 11.79
CA SER A 459 20.81 7.62 13.03
C SER A 459 22.25 7.10 13.12
N ALA A 460 22.85 6.72 12.00
CA ALA A 460 24.26 6.32 11.91
C ALA A 460 25.25 7.50 11.96
N GLY A 461 24.78 8.75 12.02
CA GLY A 461 25.62 9.95 12.04
C GLY A 461 26.35 10.23 10.72
N ILE A 462 25.98 9.56 9.63
CA ILE A 462 26.59 9.72 8.30
C ILE A 462 26.13 11.03 7.65
N THR A 463 24.88 11.42 7.88
CA THR A 463 24.34 12.72 7.45
C THR A 463 23.82 13.51 8.64
N GLN A 464 24.08 14.81 8.61
CA GLN A 464 23.53 15.77 9.56
C GLN A 464 22.48 16.68 8.92
N GLY A 465 22.29 16.60 7.60
CA GLY A 465 21.50 17.56 6.83
C GLY A 465 21.97 19.00 6.99
N TRP A 466 21.10 19.95 6.66
CA TRP A 466 21.30 21.38 6.84
C TRP A 466 20.35 21.91 7.90
N GLU A 467 20.87 22.69 8.84
CA GLU A 467 20.04 23.44 9.77
C GLU A 467 19.45 24.67 9.05
N VAL A 468 18.14 24.85 9.15
CA VAL A 468 17.39 25.92 8.44
C VAL A 468 16.71 26.92 9.39
N GLY A 469 17.02 26.86 10.69
CA GLY A 469 16.40 27.67 11.76
C GLY A 469 15.63 26.82 12.77
N ASP A 470 15.36 27.34 13.96
CA ASP A 470 14.56 26.70 15.02
C ASP A 470 14.91 25.23 15.34
N ARG A 471 16.19 24.87 15.23
CA ARG A 471 16.70 23.48 15.35
C ARG A 471 16.10 22.50 14.32
N THR A 472 15.38 22.99 13.31
CA THR A 472 14.92 22.18 12.18
C THR A 472 16.04 21.92 11.18
N ARG A 473 16.07 20.67 10.70
CA ARG A 473 17.04 20.20 9.71
C ARG A 473 16.32 19.73 8.45
N VAL A 474 16.93 19.95 7.29
CA VAL A 474 16.48 19.45 5.99
C VAL A 474 17.56 18.57 5.36
N TYR A 475 17.15 17.59 4.55
CA TYR A 475 18.02 16.64 3.86
C TYR A 475 18.16 16.91 2.37
N ARG A 476 17.19 17.57 1.74
CA ARG A 476 17.14 17.89 0.31
C ARG A 476 17.24 16.64 -0.57
N PRO A 477 16.29 15.69 -0.47
CA PRO A 477 16.41 14.35 -1.05
C PRO A 477 16.66 14.32 -2.56
N PHE A 478 16.09 15.27 -3.31
CA PHE A 478 16.15 15.29 -4.78
C PHE A 478 17.30 16.12 -5.36
N GLU A 479 18.10 16.78 -4.53
CA GLU A 479 19.31 17.47 -5.02
C GLU A 479 20.37 16.45 -5.43
N SER A 480 21.13 16.78 -6.48
CA SER A 480 22.26 15.95 -6.92
C SER A 480 23.39 16.00 -5.90
N VAL A 481 24.07 14.87 -5.70
CA VAL A 481 25.23 14.77 -4.83
C VAL A 481 26.48 15.23 -5.57
N THR A 482 27.20 16.20 -5.04
CA THR A 482 28.52 16.61 -5.53
C THR A 482 29.63 15.70 -4.99
N ARG A 483 30.77 15.63 -5.67
CA ARG A 483 31.86 14.71 -5.34
C ARG A 483 32.48 14.95 -3.97
N ASP A 484 32.57 16.19 -3.55
CA ASP A 484 33.03 16.57 -2.21
C ASP A 484 32.08 16.12 -1.09
N VAL A 485 30.77 16.30 -1.30
CA VAL A 485 29.72 15.80 -0.40
C VAL A 485 29.79 14.29 -0.33
N MET A 486 29.98 13.60 -1.46
CA MET A 486 30.18 12.15 -1.45
C MET A 486 31.40 11.74 -0.63
N ALA A 487 32.53 12.46 -0.73
CA ALA A 487 33.70 12.17 0.10
C ALA A 487 33.39 12.23 1.60
N ALA A 488 32.64 13.24 2.02
CA ALA A 488 32.20 13.37 3.42
C ALA A 488 31.33 12.20 3.89
N PHE A 489 30.42 11.73 3.03
CA PHE A 489 29.54 10.61 3.34
C PHE A 489 30.32 9.29 3.44
N LEU A 490 31.23 8.98 2.50
CA LEU A 490 32.03 7.75 2.56
C LEU A 490 32.98 7.75 3.75
N TYR A 491 33.60 8.89 4.07
CA TYR A 491 34.48 9.00 5.23
C TYR A 491 33.73 8.71 6.55
N ARG A 492 32.53 9.26 6.72
CA ARG A 492 31.70 8.96 7.90
C ARG A 492 31.16 7.54 7.91
N LEU A 493 30.80 7.01 6.74
CA LEU A 493 30.40 5.62 6.58
C LEU A 493 31.50 4.65 7.02
N ALA A 494 32.77 4.99 6.77
CA ALA A 494 33.94 4.26 7.25
C ALA A 494 34.23 4.42 8.76
N GLY A 495 33.34 5.07 9.52
CA GLY A 495 33.53 5.31 10.95
C GLY A 495 34.39 6.54 11.26
N SER A 496 34.61 7.44 10.29
CA SER A 496 35.46 8.63 10.44
C SER A 496 36.87 8.31 10.95
N PRO A 497 37.63 7.46 10.23
CA PRO A 497 38.92 6.94 10.68
C PRO A 497 39.89 8.09 11.01
N ASP A 498 40.73 7.90 12.04
CA ASP A 498 41.74 8.90 12.38
C ASP A 498 42.74 9.05 11.21
N PHE A 499 42.68 10.20 10.56
CA PHE A 499 43.41 10.48 9.33
C PHE A 499 43.96 11.90 9.41
N SER A 500 45.24 12.05 9.12
CA SER A 500 45.90 13.35 9.03
C SER A 500 46.06 13.74 7.56
N ALA A 501 45.31 14.74 7.12
CA ALA A 501 45.41 15.22 5.75
C ALA A 501 46.80 15.84 5.48
N PRO A 502 47.37 15.62 4.28
CA PRO A 502 48.70 16.13 3.95
C PRO A 502 48.72 17.66 3.91
N SER A 503 49.91 18.25 4.06
CA SER A 503 50.12 19.70 3.91
C SER A 503 50.10 20.16 2.44
N ILE A 504 50.19 19.23 1.50
CA ILE A 504 50.06 19.45 0.06
C ILE A 504 48.90 18.58 -0.43
N SER A 505 47.95 19.21 -1.13
CA SER A 505 46.79 18.49 -1.66
C SER A 505 47.21 17.46 -2.71
N PRO A 506 46.64 16.24 -2.70
CA PRO A 506 46.82 15.27 -3.78
C PRO A 506 46.15 15.69 -5.11
N PHE A 507 45.26 16.68 -5.07
CA PHE A 507 44.55 17.20 -6.23
C PHE A 507 44.77 18.72 -6.38
N ALA A 508 45.10 19.17 -7.59
CA ALA A 508 45.48 20.55 -7.88
C ALA A 508 44.32 21.56 -7.70
N ASP A 509 43.07 21.10 -7.82
CA ASP A 509 41.85 21.90 -7.70
C ASP A 509 41.19 21.80 -6.32
N VAL A 510 41.90 21.27 -5.33
CA VAL A 510 41.45 21.13 -3.95
C VAL A 510 42.42 21.90 -3.04
N GLN A 511 41.92 22.96 -2.40
CA GLN A 511 42.72 23.81 -1.51
C GLN A 511 42.85 23.21 -0.11
N VAL A 512 44.04 23.31 0.48
CA VAL A 512 44.28 22.89 1.87
C VAL A 512 43.39 23.71 2.80
N GLY A 513 42.62 23.01 3.66
CA GLY A 513 41.71 23.63 4.62
C GLY A 513 40.33 24.00 4.06
N GLN A 514 40.04 23.77 2.79
CA GLN A 514 38.67 23.91 2.27
C GLN A 514 37.72 22.87 2.88
N VAL A 515 36.41 23.12 2.79
CA VAL A 515 35.38 22.17 3.25
C VAL A 515 35.59 20.80 2.56
N PHE A 516 35.56 19.74 3.37
CA PHE A 516 35.82 18.35 2.98
C PHE A 516 37.24 18.04 2.47
N TYR A 517 38.23 18.93 2.66
CA TYR A 517 39.63 18.66 2.27
C TYR A 517 40.17 17.35 2.84
N LYS A 518 39.89 17.10 4.13
CA LYS A 518 40.36 15.91 4.85
C LYS A 518 39.80 14.65 4.22
N GLU A 519 38.50 14.64 3.96
CA GLU A 519 37.75 13.51 3.44
C GLU A 519 38.12 13.21 1.99
N ILE A 520 38.30 14.25 1.17
CA ILE A 520 38.79 14.11 -0.22
C ILE A 520 40.22 13.53 -0.23
N SER A 521 41.09 14.02 0.65
CA SER A 521 42.47 13.53 0.76
C SER A 521 42.52 12.09 1.26
N TRP A 522 41.62 11.72 2.18
CA TRP A 522 41.46 10.35 2.65
C TRP A 522 41.04 9.42 1.51
N LEU A 523 40.04 9.80 0.68
CA LEU A 523 39.68 9.00 -0.49
C LEU A 523 40.85 8.76 -1.44
N ALA A 524 41.74 9.74 -1.60
CA ALA A 524 42.93 9.57 -2.43
C ALA A 524 43.94 8.61 -1.79
N ALA A 525 44.15 8.72 -0.47
CA ALA A 525 45.07 7.87 0.27
C ALA A 525 44.63 6.40 0.28
N GLU A 526 43.33 6.13 0.41
CA GLU A 526 42.75 4.78 0.35
C GLU A 526 42.58 4.25 -1.08
N GLY A 527 42.94 5.05 -2.10
CA GLY A 527 42.74 4.68 -3.51
C GLY A 527 41.27 4.63 -3.94
N ILE A 528 40.34 5.10 -3.11
CA ILE A 528 38.90 5.14 -3.42
C ILE A 528 38.60 6.19 -4.51
N SER A 529 39.37 7.28 -4.57
CA SER A 529 39.36 8.24 -5.68
C SER A 529 40.73 8.46 -6.29
N GLU A 530 40.83 8.23 -7.59
CA GLU A 530 42.07 8.48 -8.35
C GLU A 530 42.13 9.89 -8.95
N GLY A 531 40.99 10.59 -9.04
CA GLY A 531 40.84 11.85 -9.77
C GLY A 531 41.03 11.69 -11.28
N TRP A 532 41.11 12.82 -11.98
CA TRP A 532 41.44 12.86 -13.41
C TRP A 532 42.85 13.39 -13.61
N GLN A 533 43.62 12.72 -14.47
CA GLN A 533 44.91 13.23 -14.89
C GLN A 533 44.71 14.41 -15.85
N GLU A 534 45.21 15.58 -15.48
CA GLU A 534 45.24 16.79 -16.31
C GLU A 534 46.69 17.28 -16.38
N GLY A 535 47.37 16.97 -17.49
CA GLY A 535 48.81 17.22 -17.65
C GLY A 535 49.64 16.44 -16.63
N ALA A 536 50.47 17.15 -15.86
CA ALA A 536 51.30 16.57 -14.81
C ALA A 536 50.58 16.45 -13.45
N THR A 537 49.36 17.00 -13.33
CA THR A 537 48.59 17.06 -12.08
C THR A 537 47.36 16.18 -12.14
N ARG A 538 46.80 15.86 -10.96
CA ARG A 538 45.48 15.25 -10.83
C ARG A 538 44.48 16.27 -10.31
N VAL A 539 43.23 16.19 -10.76
CA VAL A 539 42.12 17.03 -10.29
C VAL A 539 40.98 16.17 -9.77
N PHE A 540 40.25 16.66 -8.77
CA PHE A 540 39.15 15.96 -8.10
C PHE A 540 37.77 16.43 -8.54
N ARG A 541 37.62 17.68 -8.98
CA ARG A 541 36.37 18.33 -9.39
C ARG A 541 35.29 18.30 -8.29
N PRO A 542 35.54 18.93 -7.12
CA PRO A 542 34.70 18.78 -5.92
C PRO A 542 33.22 19.11 -6.13
N ALA A 543 32.93 20.19 -6.86
CA ALA A 543 31.57 20.66 -7.11
C ALA A 543 30.84 19.90 -8.23
N GLN A 544 31.49 18.96 -8.93
CA GLN A 544 30.86 18.20 -10.01
C GLN A 544 29.87 17.19 -9.42
N PRO A 545 28.63 17.07 -9.95
CA PRO A 545 27.71 16.00 -9.58
C PRO A 545 28.28 14.60 -9.87
N VAL A 546 27.96 13.65 -9.00
CA VAL A 546 28.33 12.23 -9.15
C VAL A 546 27.30 11.53 -10.03
N SER A 547 27.74 10.92 -11.14
CA SER A 547 26.93 10.01 -11.94
C SER A 547 26.91 8.59 -11.34
N ARG A 548 25.94 7.77 -11.75
CA ARG A 548 25.71 6.44 -11.18
C ARG A 548 26.88 5.48 -11.40
N ASP A 549 27.48 5.49 -12.59
CA ASP A 549 28.70 4.74 -12.90
C ASP A 549 29.89 5.14 -12.01
N VAL A 550 30.06 6.43 -11.75
CA VAL A 550 31.08 6.96 -10.84
C VAL A 550 30.80 6.53 -9.40
N MET A 551 29.54 6.53 -8.96
CA MET A 551 29.15 5.99 -7.65
C MET A 551 29.51 4.50 -7.54
N ALA A 552 29.27 3.71 -8.60
CA ALA A 552 29.67 2.31 -8.63
C ALA A 552 31.18 2.15 -8.43
N ALA A 553 31.98 2.96 -9.11
CA ALA A 553 33.43 2.95 -8.97
C ALA A 553 33.91 3.30 -7.55
N PHE A 554 33.26 4.28 -6.90
CA PHE A 554 33.57 4.62 -5.51
C PHE A 554 33.30 3.46 -4.55
N LEU A 555 32.10 2.89 -4.61
CA LEU A 555 31.69 1.81 -3.69
C LEU A 555 32.47 0.52 -3.94
N TYR A 556 32.74 0.19 -5.20
CA TYR A 556 33.54 -0.99 -5.55
C TYR A 556 34.97 -0.89 -5.01
N ARG A 557 35.63 0.27 -5.18
CA ARG A 557 36.97 0.49 -4.63
C ARG A 557 36.96 0.51 -3.11
N MET A 558 35.94 1.10 -2.49
CA MET A 558 35.77 1.12 -1.03
C MET A 558 35.55 -0.29 -0.46
N ALA A 559 34.97 -1.23 -1.22
CA ALA A 559 34.89 -2.65 -0.86
C ALA A 559 36.21 -3.42 -1.07
N GLY A 560 37.31 -2.74 -1.38
CA GLY A 560 38.60 -3.39 -1.64
C GLY A 560 38.73 -3.95 -3.06
N SER A 561 37.90 -3.52 -4.01
CA SER A 561 37.91 -3.98 -5.40
C SER A 561 37.76 -5.51 -5.52
N PRO A 562 36.68 -6.10 -4.98
CA PRO A 562 36.51 -7.55 -4.93
C PRO A 562 36.55 -8.17 -6.33
N GLU A 563 37.12 -9.37 -6.45
CA GLU A 563 37.12 -10.09 -7.73
C GLU A 563 35.68 -10.36 -8.17
N SER A 564 35.22 -9.63 -9.18
CA SER A 564 33.94 -9.89 -9.83
C SER A 564 34.22 -10.49 -11.20
N SER A 565 33.73 -11.71 -11.43
CA SER A 565 33.64 -12.31 -12.75
C SER A 565 32.17 -12.30 -13.16
N PRO A 566 31.68 -11.28 -13.91
CA PRO A 566 30.32 -11.28 -14.40
C PRO A 566 30.16 -12.43 -15.41
N SER A 567 29.73 -13.61 -14.94
CA SER A 567 29.44 -14.74 -15.81
C SER A 567 27.95 -14.74 -16.16
N GLY A 568 27.62 -14.43 -17.41
CA GLY A 568 26.24 -14.43 -17.90
C GLY A 568 25.88 -13.16 -18.67
N SER A 569 24.61 -13.02 -19.01
CA SER A 569 24.08 -11.80 -19.65
C SER A 569 24.20 -10.59 -18.71
N PRO A 570 24.43 -9.38 -19.23
CA PRO A 570 24.45 -8.16 -18.42
C PRO A 570 23.20 -8.03 -17.54
N ALA A 571 23.39 -7.67 -16.27
CA ALA A 571 22.27 -7.44 -15.34
C ALA A 571 21.36 -6.28 -15.78
N PHE A 572 21.90 -5.34 -16.55
CA PHE A 572 21.19 -4.18 -17.06
C PHE A 572 21.35 -4.05 -18.58
N VAL A 573 20.25 -3.72 -19.26
CA VAL A 573 20.20 -3.73 -20.74
C VAL A 573 20.94 -2.57 -21.40
N ASP A 574 21.21 -1.51 -20.65
CA ASP A 574 21.83 -0.26 -21.10
C ASP A 574 23.30 -0.12 -20.63
N VAL A 575 23.90 -1.20 -20.14
CA VAL A 575 25.31 -1.25 -19.73
C VAL A 575 26.08 -2.15 -20.68
N ALA A 576 26.97 -1.56 -21.48
CA ALA A 576 27.81 -2.28 -22.41
C ALA A 576 28.89 -3.08 -21.66
N VAL A 577 29.15 -4.32 -22.09
CA VAL A 577 30.13 -5.23 -21.46
C VAL A 577 31.58 -4.75 -21.56
N ASP A 578 31.87 -3.94 -22.57
CA ASP A 578 33.15 -3.26 -22.82
C ASP A 578 33.15 -1.81 -22.32
N GLY A 579 32.04 -1.37 -21.69
CA GLY A 579 31.90 -0.02 -21.16
C GLY A 579 32.77 0.24 -19.93
N SER A 580 33.16 1.51 -19.76
CA SER A 580 33.80 1.96 -18.52
C SER A 580 32.90 1.64 -17.32
N PHE A 581 33.52 1.13 -16.26
CA PHE A 581 32.86 0.72 -15.02
C PHE A 581 31.85 -0.44 -15.14
N TYR A 582 31.85 -1.21 -16.25
CA TYR A 582 30.98 -2.39 -16.39
C TYR A 582 31.11 -3.36 -15.20
N ARG A 583 32.35 -3.63 -14.79
CA ARG A 583 32.68 -4.55 -13.70
C ARG A 583 32.09 -4.07 -12.37
N GLU A 584 32.28 -2.80 -12.06
CA GLU A 584 31.82 -2.12 -10.85
C GLU A 584 30.28 -2.11 -10.79
N ILE A 585 29.62 -1.84 -11.92
CA ILE A 585 28.15 -1.85 -12.05
C ILE A 585 27.59 -3.27 -11.92
N ALA A 586 28.24 -4.25 -12.55
CA ALA A 586 27.85 -5.65 -12.45
C ALA A 586 27.97 -6.16 -11.01
N TRP A 587 29.04 -5.80 -10.30
CA TRP A 587 29.20 -6.11 -8.88
C TRP A 587 28.09 -5.49 -8.02
N MET A 588 27.77 -4.19 -8.21
CA MET A 588 26.65 -3.56 -7.49
C MET A 588 25.32 -4.28 -7.70
N ALA A 589 25.10 -4.85 -8.88
CA ALA A 589 23.90 -5.62 -9.18
C ALA A 589 23.91 -6.97 -8.44
N SER A 590 25.00 -7.74 -8.56
CA SER A 590 25.12 -9.05 -7.92
C SER A 590 25.09 -8.99 -6.40
N SER A 591 25.59 -7.91 -5.81
CA SER A 591 25.58 -7.68 -4.36
C SER A 591 24.28 -7.03 -3.86
N GLY A 592 23.29 -6.79 -4.73
CA GLY A 592 22.00 -6.23 -4.33
C GLY A 592 22.01 -4.74 -3.98
N ILE A 593 23.11 -4.01 -4.21
CA ILE A 593 23.19 -2.57 -3.98
C ILE A 593 22.27 -1.82 -4.97
N SER A 594 22.22 -2.27 -6.23
CA SER A 594 21.34 -1.70 -7.25
C SER A 594 20.48 -2.75 -7.95
N SER A 595 19.17 -2.51 -8.00
CA SER A 595 18.20 -3.30 -8.77
C SER A 595 17.85 -2.69 -10.14
N GLY A 596 18.31 -1.46 -10.42
CA GLY A 596 17.97 -0.71 -11.63
C GLY A 596 16.48 -0.34 -11.74
N TRP A 597 16.09 0.17 -12.91
CA TRP A 597 14.69 0.46 -13.27
C TRP A 597 14.14 -0.65 -14.14
N SER A 598 13.07 -1.31 -13.70
CA SER A 598 12.38 -2.30 -14.54
C SER A 598 11.80 -1.63 -15.78
N VAL A 599 12.15 -2.17 -16.95
CA VAL A 599 11.62 -1.79 -18.27
C VAL A 599 10.76 -2.90 -18.89
N SER A 600 10.80 -4.09 -18.30
CA SER A 600 9.86 -5.20 -18.53
C SER A 600 9.93 -6.20 -17.37
N GLU A 601 9.04 -7.18 -17.31
CA GLU A 601 9.02 -8.20 -16.23
C GLU A 601 10.38 -8.88 -15.97
N THR A 602 11.25 -8.96 -16.98
CA THR A 602 12.55 -9.64 -16.90
C THR A 602 13.76 -8.75 -17.21
N ARG A 603 13.58 -7.44 -17.42
CA ARG A 603 14.68 -6.54 -17.84
C ARG A 603 14.69 -5.23 -17.07
N SER A 604 15.88 -4.76 -16.75
CA SER A 604 16.12 -3.50 -16.05
C SER A 604 17.20 -2.65 -16.72
N GLU A 605 17.12 -1.33 -16.55
CA GLU A 605 18.14 -0.34 -16.93
C GLU A 605 18.91 0.16 -15.69
N TYR A 606 20.19 0.49 -15.84
CA TYR A 606 21.03 1.09 -14.81
C TYR A 606 21.18 2.61 -14.93
N ARG A 607 21.13 3.18 -16.13
CA ARG A 607 21.31 4.61 -16.44
C ARG A 607 22.65 5.16 -15.95
N PRO A 608 23.80 4.65 -16.44
CA PRO A 608 25.13 4.92 -15.88
C PRO A 608 25.48 6.41 -15.79
N PHE A 609 25.12 7.20 -16.80
CA PHE A 609 25.48 8.62 -16.87
C PHE A 609 24.50 9.56 -16.16
N GLN A 610 23.41 9.04 -15.59
CA GLN A 610 22.48 9.86 -14.82
C GLN A 610 23.12 10.28 -13.49
N THR A 611 22.90 11.53 -13.07
CA THR A 611 23.36 12.02 -11.77
C THR A 611 22.63 11.34 -10.62
N VAL A 612 23.33 11.13 -9.52
CA VAL A 612 22.79 10.52 -8.29
C VAL A 612 22.20 11.62 -7.41
N SER A 613 20.91 11.52 -7.11
CA SER A 613 20.26 12.33 -6.08
C SER A 613 20.60 11.84 -4.67
N ARG A 614 20.46 12.70 -3.67
CA ARG A 614 20.82 12.42 -2.28
C ARG A 614 20.02 11.26 -1.66
N ASP A 615 18.76 11.08 -2.04
CA ASP A 615 17.94 9.96 -1.60
C ASP A 615 18.39 8.62 -2.22
N VAL A 616 18.74 8.62 -3.50
CA VAL A 616 19.32 7.44 -4.17
C VAL A 616 20.68 7.07 -3.56
N MET A 617 21.52 8.06 -3.23
CA MET A 617 22.76 7.83 -2.50
C MET A 617 22.49 7.17 -1.14
N ALA A 618 21.45 7.61 -0.41
CA ALA A 618 21.10 7.00 0.87
C ALA A 618 20.87 5.49 0.74
N ALA A 619 20.06 5.10 -0.24
CA ALA A 619 19.80 3.69 -0.52
C ALA A 619 21.06 2.90 -0.90
N PHE A 620 21.95 3.50 -1.71
CA PHE A 620 23.21 2.86 -2.07
C PHE A 620 24.13 2.66 -0.89
N LEU A 621 24.34 3.69 -0.05
CA LEU A 621 25.23 3.59 1.10
C LEU A 621 24.68 2.65 2.16
N HIS A 622 23.37 2.66 2.38
CA HIS A 622 22.74 1.77 3.34
C HIS A 622 22.89 0.30 2.94
N ARG A 623 22.60 -0.05 1.68
CA ARG A 623 22.81 -1.41 1.16
C ARG A 623 24.28 -1.79 1.10
N PHE A 624 25.17 -0.85 0.76
CA PHE A 624 26.60 -1.08 0.75
C PHE A 624 27.13 -1.40 2.16
N LYS A 625 26.66 -0.69 3.19
CA LYS A 625 27.04 -0.96 4.58
C LYS A 625 26.70 -2.38 5.01
N GLN A 626 25.54 -2.88 4.59
CA GLN A 626 25.08 -4.23 4.92
C GLN A 626 26.03 -5.30 4.38
N ILE A 627 26.60 -5.09 3.19
CA ILE A 627 27.56 -6.03 2.58
C ILE A 627 28.92 -6.02 3.30
N LEU A 628 29.33 -4.87 3.87
CA LEU A 628 30.60 -4.79 4.61
C LEU A 628 30.55 -5.48 5.99
N GLU A 629 29.35 -5.84 6.46
CA GLU A 629 29.13 -6.49 7.76
C GLU A 629 28.84 -8.00 7.62
N GLU A 630 28.67 -8.50 6.39
CA GLU A 630 28.63 -9.93 6.02
C GLU A 630 30.05 -10.49 5.88
#